data_AF-A0ABD6HUY6-F1
#
_entry.id   AF-A0ABD6HUY6-F1
#
_cell.length_a   1.000
_cell.length_b   1.000
_cell.length_c   1.000
_cell.angle_alpha   90.00
_cell.angle_beta   90.00
_cell.angle_gamma   90.00
#
_symmetry.space_group_name_H-M   'P 1'
#
loop_
_entity.id
_entity.type
_entity.pdbx_description
1 polymer ?
#
loop_
_entity_poly.entity_id
_entity_poly.type
_entity_poly.pdbx_seq_one_letter_code
_entity_poly.pdbx_strand_id
1 'polypeptide(L)'
;MAFVAEIVTQLRRLEPALNEALLRLQQAQDSEALHDLRVCLRRIRSLLRPLRGCPGATRLDRAAAELGRLTTPLRDLEVLIAELARHRLDWQANVRQSEFQVRYRQLLAHPQLIGFPSLLHAWPRRFRRSAQRVAKHRLNKRLQRQQRQLRRALADTGYDRHRLRLLIKRLRYAAEAYPQRLPLSPAAMASLKAAQNALGDWHDREVWCLQAEHQADLWPLLPRWQAEQRQALVSADALLAALSPALAAKTGGASRS
;
A
#
# COMPACT_ATOMS: atom_id res chain seq x y z
N MET A 1 21.78 -18.34 8.44
CA MET A 1 21.19 -17.96 9.74
C MET A 1 20.80 -16.47 9.78
N ALA A 2 21.73 -15.52 9.62
CA ALA A 2 21.46 -14.08 9.73
C ALA A 2 20.29 -13.55 8.86
N PHE A 3 20.21 -13.95 7.59
CA PHE A 3 19.14 -13.49 6.67
C PHE A 3 17.72 -13.85 7.16
N VAL A 4 17.51 -15.10 7.55
CA VAL A 4 16.19 -15.58 8.01
C VAL A 4 15.81 -14.90 9.32
N ALA A 5 16.78 -14.72 10.22
CA ALA A 5 16.57 -13.98 11.46
C ALA A 5 16.14 -12.53 11.20
N GLU A 6 16.79 -11.84 10.26
CA GLU A 6 16.45 -10.48 9.88
C GLU A 6 15.00 -10.35 9.36
N ILE A 7 14.58 -11.22 8.44
CA ILE A 7 13.19 -11.21 7.93
C ILE A 7 12.18 -11.45 9.04
N VAL A 8 12.47 -12.42 9.92
CA VAL A 8 11.60 -12.72 11.06
C VAL A 8 11.52 -11.53 12.01
N THR A 9 12.63 -10.85 12.29
CA THR A 9 12.65 -9.64 13.12
C THR A 9 11.81 -8.53 12.49
N GLN A 10 11.93 -8.30 11.18
CA GLN A 10 11.10 -7.29 10.48
C GLN A 10 9.61 -7.64 10.55
N LEU A 11 9.24 -8.91 10.37
CA LEU A 11 7.83 -9.31 10.49
C LEU A 11 7.30 -9.11 11.92
N ARG A 12 8.07 -9.49 12.94
CA ARG A 12 7.69 -9.32 14.36
C ARG A 12 7.48 -7.86 14.74
N ARG A 13 8.19 -6.92 14.11
CA ARG A 13 7.96 -5.48 14.32
C ARG A 13 6.62 -4.98 13.76
N LEU A 14 6.01 -5.71 12.82
CA LEU A 14 4.71 -5.36 12.23
C LEU A 14 3.53 -5.97 13.00
N GLU A 15 3.77 -7.01 13.79
CA GLU A 15 2.72 -7.76 14.50
C GLU A 15 1.97 -6.91 15.56
N PRO A 16 2.65 -6.12 16.42
CA PRO A 16 1.95 -5.25 17.37
C PRO A 16 1.03 -4.23 16.70
N ALA A 17 1.53 -3.52 15.68
CA ALA A 17 0.75 -2.51 14.96
C ALA A 17 -0.46 -3.11 14.24
N LEU A 18 -0.33 -4.33 13.72
CA LEU A 18 -1.46 -5.05 13.14
C LEU A 18 -2.51 -5.40 14.21
N ASN A 19 -2.08 -5.95 15.35
CA ASN A 19 -2.98 -6.34 16.43
C ASN A 19 -3.71 -5.14 17.02
N GLU A 20 -3.01 -4.02 17.18
CA GLU A 20 -3.59 -2.74 17.60
C GLU A 20 -4.64 -2.25 16.60
N ALA A 21 -4.33 -2.25 15.30
CA ALA A 21 -5.29 -1.86 14.27
C ALA A 21 -6.53 -2.76 14.26
N LEU A 22 -6.36 -4.07 14.50
CA LEU A 22 -7.48 -5.03 14.60
C LEU A 22 -8.32 -4.80 15.85
N LEU A 23 -7.70 -4.49 16.99
CA LEU A 23 -8.41 -4.16 18.22
C LEU A 23 -9.24 -2.88 18.04
N ARG A 24 -8.64 -1.82 17.49
CA ARG A 24 -9.34 -0.56 17.17
C ARG A 24 -10.49 -0.79 16.19
N LEU A 25 -10.32 -1.70 15.23
CA LEU A 25 -11.38 -2.06 14.28
C LEU A 25 -12.61 -2.65 14.98
N GLN A 26 -12.44 -3.36 16.10
CA GLN A 26 -13.55 -3.92 16.88
C GLN A 26 -14.28 -2.86 17.73
N GLN A 27 -13.65 -1.72 18.01
CA GLN A 27 -14.19 -0.68 18.90
C GLN A 27 -15.17 0.31 18.23
N ALA A 28 -15.49 0.10 16.95
CA ALA A 28 -16.54 0.78 16.14
C ALA A 28 -16.50 2.33 16.03
N GLN A 29 -15.59 3.01 16.73
CA GLN A 29 -15.54 4.48 16.82
C GLN A 29 -14.32 5.11 16.13
N ASP A 30 -13.42 4.30 15.57
CA ASP A 30 -12.15 4.78 15.04
C ASP A 30 -12.13 4.76 13.50
N SER A 31 -12.17 5.95 12.89
CA SER A 31 -12.16 6.16 11.43
C SER A 31 -10.79 5.96 10.77
N GLU A 32 -9.74 5.63 11.53
CA GLU A 32 -8.41 5.32 11.01
C GLU A 32 -8.03 3.85 11.21
N ALA A 33 -8.78 3.07 12.00
CA ALA A 33 -8.50 1.66 12.23
C ALA A 33 -8.42 0.84 10.93
N LEU A 34 -9.35 1.05 10.00
CA LEU A 34 -9.35 0.37 8.70
C LEU A 34 -8.16 0.81 7.81
N HIS A 35 -7.80 2.10 7.88
CA HIS A 35 -6.61 2.62 7.22
C HIS A 35 -5.35 1.93 7.72
N ASP A 36 -5.17 1.88 9.04
CA ASP A 36 -3.98 1.36 9.70
C ASP A 36 -3.84 -0.15 9.47
N LEU A 37 -4.94 -0.91 9.52
CA LEU A 37 -4.96 -2.31 9.13
C LEU A 37 -4.43 -2.48 7.70
N ARG A 38 -4.92 -1.68 6.75
CA ARG A 38 -4.48 -1.73 5.34
C ARG A 38 -3.02 -1.34 5.17
N VAL A 39 -2.53 -0.36 5.93
CA VAL A 39 -1.11 0.01 5.95
C VAL A 39 -0.26 -1.18 6.44
N CYS A 40 -0.67 -1.83 7.54
CA CYS A 40 0.02 -3.01 8.09
C CYS A 40 0.04 -4.17 7.08
N LEU A 41 -1.10 -4.51 6.47
CA LEU A 41 -1.18 -5.54 5.43
C LEU A 41 -0.27 -5.23 4.24
N ARG A 42 -0.19 -3.97 3.82
CA ARG A 42 0.70 -3.55 2.73
C ARG A 42 2.18 -3.68 3.10
N ARG A 43 2.56 -3.35 4.34
CA ARG A 43 3.93 -3.55 4.86
C ARG A 43 4.29 -5.03 4.92
N ILE A 44 3.41 -5.87 5.48
CA ILE A 44 3.57 -7.33 5.51
C ILE A 44 3.76 -7.88 4.09
N ARG A 45 2.90 -7.50 3.14
CA ARG A 45 3.04 -7.93 1.73
C ARG A 45 4.32 -7.46 1.08
N SER A 46 4.82 -6.29 1.45
CA SER A 46 6.05 -5.74 0.88
C SER A 46 7.28 -6.49 1.38
N LEU A 47 7.25 -6.97 2.62
CA LEU A 47 8.23 -7.91 3.17
C LEU A 47 8.10 -9.31 2.52
N LEU A 48 6.91 -9.78 2.18
CA LEU A 48 6.75 -11.16 1.71
C LEU A 48 6.83 -11.32 0.18
N ARG A 49 6.41 -10.33 -0.60
CA ARG A 49 6.36 -10.40 -2.08
C ARG A 49 7.70 -10.77 -2.70
N PRO A 50 8.84 -10.16 -2.32
CA PRO A 50 10.13 -10.54 -2.85
C PRO A 50 10.53 -11.98 -2.50
N LEU A 51 9.92 -12.57 -1.47
CA LEU A 51 10.15 -13.95 -1.02
C LEU A 51 9.17 -14.97 -1.63
N ARG A 52 8.21 -14.56 -2.48
CA ARG A 52 7.28 -15.48 -3.18
C ARG A 52 8.01 -16.65 -3.85
N GLY A 53 7.49 -17.86 -3.68
CA GLY A 53 8.15 -19.08 -4.14
C GLY A 53 9.13 -19.67 -3.13
N CYS A 54 9.38 -19.01 -1.99
CA CYS A 54 9.93 -19.66 -0.81
C CYS A 54 8.77 -20.31 -0.02
N PRO A 55 8.92 -21.55 0.48
CA PRO A 55 7.84 -22.18 1.23
C PRO A 55 7.52 -21.38 2.51
N GLY A 56 6.24 -21.24 2.84
CA GLY A 56 5.76 -20.43 3.98
C GLY A 56 5.51 -18.95 3.67
N ALA A 57 6.35 -18.29 2.86
CA ALA A 57 6.15 -16.88 2.49
C ALA A 57 4.92 -16.67 1.60
N THR A 58 4.69 -17.58 0.65
CA THR A 58 3.57 -17.47 -0.30
C THR A 58 2.19 -17.54 0.37
N ARG A 59 2.01 -18.39 1.40
CA ARG A 59 0.72 -18.54 2.07
C ARG A 59 0.32 -17.26 2.81
N LEU A 60 1.23 -16.70 3.60
CA LEU A 60 0.96 -15.46 4.35
C LEU A 60 0.78 -14.25 3.41
N ASP A 61 1.56 -14.16 2.33
CA ASP A 61 1.36 -13.09 1.33
C ASP A 61 0.01 -13.19 0.63
N ARG A 62 -0.45 -14.40 0.30
CA ARG A 62 -1.79 -14.62 -0.27
C ARG A 62 -2.88 -14.20 0.72
N ALA A 63 -2.77 -14.62 1.98
CA ALA A 63 -3.74 -14.25 3.00
C ALA A 63 -3.83 -12.73 3.21
N ALA A 64 -2.67 -12.06 3.28
CA ALA A 64 -2.62 -10.60 3.38
C ALA A 64 -3.13 -9.91 2.10
N ALA A 65 -2.92 -10.50 0.92
CA ALA A 65 -3.45 -10.00 -0.34
C ALA A 65 -4.97 -10.09 -0.40
N GLU A 66 -5.53 -11.18 0.12
CA GLU A 66 -6.97 -11.41 0.20
C GLU A 66 -7.64 -10.42 1.16
N LEU A 67 -7.10 -10.22 2.36
CA LEU A 67 -7.58 -9.16 3.26
C LEU A 67 -7.46 -7.77 2.65
N GLY A 68 -6.36 -7.51 1.93
CA GLY A 68 -6.21 -6.27 1.19
C GLY A 68 -7.30 -6.07 0.13
N ARG A 69 -7.75 -7.14 -0.54
CA ARG A 69 -8.86 -7.11 -1.52
C ARG A 69 -10.20 -6.91 -0.84
N LEU A 70 -10.47 -7.62 0.27
CA LEU A 70 -11.71 -7.52 1.05
C LEU A 70 -11.91 -6.11 1.62
N THR A 71 -10.83 -5.47 2.08
CA THR A 71 -10.87 -4.14 2.71
C THR A 71 -10.83 -2.97 1.72
N THR A 72 -10.49 -3.18 0.45
CA THR A 72 -10.38 -2.06 -0.52
C THR A 72 -11.71 -1.37 -0.77
N PRO A 73 -12.80 -2.06 -1.16
CA PRO A 73 -14.07 -1.38 -1.40
C PRO A 73 -14.60 -0.65 -0.17
N LEU A 74 -14.35 -1.19 1.02
CA LEU A 74 -14.76 -0.57 2.27
C LEU A 74 -13.96 0.70 2.58
N ARG A 75 -12.64 0.71 2.35
CA ARG A 75 -11.82 1.91 2.50
C ARG A 75 -12.14 2.96 1.44
N ASP A 76 -12.41 2.56 0.21
CA ASP A 76 -12.78 3.49 -0.86
C ASP A 76 -14.12 4.18 -0.52
N LEU A 77 -15.07 3.43 0.05
CA LEU A 77 -16.33 3.96 0.57
C LEU A 77 -16.12 4.93 1.74
N GLU A 78 -15.25 4.58 2.70
CA GLU A 78 -14.90 5.45 3.85
C GLU A 78 -14.34 6.81 3.40
N VAL A 79 -13.43 6.78 2.42
CA VAL A 79 -12.82 7.99 1.86
C VAL A 79 -13.87 8.82 1.11
N LEU A 80 -14.77 8.18 0.35
CA LEU A 80 -15.87 8.89 -0.33
C LEU A 80 -16.86 9.52 0.66
N ILE A 81 -17.21 8.83 1.74
CA ILE A 81 -18.10 9.37 2.79
C ILE A 81 -17.50 10.65 3.38
N ALA A 82 -16.20 10.62 3.73
CA ALA A 82 -15.50 11.78 4.25
C ALA A 82 -15.48 12.94 3.24
N GLU A 83 -15.27 12.64 1.95
CA GLU A 83 -15.27 13.62 0.88
C GLU A 83 -16.66 14.27 0.68
N LEU A 84 -17.73 13.48 0.71
CA LEU A 84 -19.11 13.98 0.62
C LEU A 84 -19.48 14.86 1.80
N ALA A 85 -19.13 14.44 3.02
CA ALA A 85 -19.35 15.21 4.24
C ALA A 85 -18.58 16.55 4.21
N ARG A 86 -17.32 16.54 3.73
CA ARG A 86 -16.51 17.76 3.53
C ARG A 86 -17.20 18.76 2.60
N HIS A 87 -18.02 18.27 1.68
CA HIS A 87 -18.80 19.05 0.72
C HIS A 87 -20.24 19.35 1.15
N ARG A 88 -20.61 19.03 2.40
CA ARG A 88 -21.97 19.22 2.95
C ARG A 88 -23.06 18.48 2.16
N LEU A 89 -22.71 17.35 1.55
CA LEU A 89 -23.65 16.43 0.91
C LEU A 89 -24.07 15.35 1.91
N ASP A 90 -24.71 15.78 3.00
CA ASP A 90 -24.98 14.92 4.17
C ASP A 90 -25.90 13.75 3.84
N TRP A 91 -26.89 13.95 2.96
CA TRP A 91 -27.77 12.88 2.52
C TRP A 91 -26.99 11.76 1.79
N GLN A 92 -26.17 12.13 0.81
CA GLN A 92 -25.33 11.20 0.04
C GLN A 92 -24.32 10.47 0.93
N ALA A 93 -23.74 11.19 1.90
CA ALA A 93 -22.82 10.63 2.88
C ALA A 93 -23.53 9.61 3.79
N ASN A 94 -24.73 9.94 4.30
CA ASN A 94 -25.49 9.09 5.22
C ASN A 94 -26.00 7.79 4.56
N VAL A 95 -26.41 7.84 3.29
CA VAL A 95 -26.77 6.64 2.52
C VAL A 95 -25.59 5.66 2.47
N ARG A 96 -24.40 6.17 2.13
CA ARG A 96 -23.17 5.38 2.05
C ARG A 96 -22.67 4.93 3.43
N GLN A 97 -22.87 5.74 4.46
CA GLN A 97 -22.55 5.37 5.84
C GLN A 97 -23.35 4.13 6.27
N SER A 98 -24.63 4.05 5.92
CA SER A 98 -25.47 2.88 6.23
C SER A 98 -24.94 1.60 5.55
N GLU A 99 -24.57 1.70 4.28
CA GLU A 99 -23.92 0.61 3.54
C GLU A 99 -22.57 0.20 4.16
N PHE A 100 -21.75 1.21 4.52
CA PHE A 100 -20.47 1.00 5.17
C PHE A 100 -20.64 0.18 6.45
N GLN A 101 -21.59 0.53 7.31
CA GLN A 101 -21.84 -0.18 8.58
C GLN A 101 -22.25 -1.65 8.38
N VAL A 102 -23.02 -1.96 7.34
CA VAL A 102 -23.37 -3.36 7.00
C VAL A 102 -22.12 -4.13 6.56
N ARG A 103 -21.36 -3.60 5.60
CA ARG A 103 -20.15 -4.24 5.07
C ARG A 103 -19.04 -4.35 6.12
N TYR A 104 -18.94 -3.37 7.02
CA TYR A 104 -17.99 -3.37 8.13
C TYR A 104 -18.27 -4.49 9.12
N ARG A 105 -19.54 -4.71 9.50
CA ARG A 105 -19.94 -5.86 10.33
C ARG A 105 -19.62 -7.20 9.66
N GLN A 106 -19.86 -7.31 8.35
CA GLN A 106 -19.49 -8.51 7.59
C GLN A 106 -17.97 -8.74 7.59
N LEU A 107 -17.17 -7.67 7.46
CA LEU A 107 -15.71 -7.76 7.54
C LEU A 107 -15.24 -8.27 8.91
N LEU A 108 -15.82 -7.75 10.00
CA LEU A 108 -15.46 -8.19 11.36
C LEU A 108 -15.74 -9.67 11.61
N ALA A 109 -16.81 -10.20 11.02
CA ALA A 109 -17.16 -11.62 11.09
C ALA A 109 -16.39 -12.50 10.09
N HIS A 110 -15.58 -11.91 9.19
CA HIS A 110 -14.96 -12.65 8.11
C HIS A 110 -13.85 -13.59 8.64
N PRO A 111 -13.89 -14.91 8.34
CA PRO A 111 -12.93 -15.88 8.89
C PRO A 111 -11.47 -15.54 8.62
N GLN A 112 -11.20 -14.98 7.43
CA GLN A 112 -9.86 -14.52 7.06
C GLN A 112 -9.34 -13.41 7.99
N LEU A 113 -10.20 -12.48 8.43
CA LEU A 113 -9.79 -11.39 9.31
C LEU A 113 -9.47 -11.96 10.70
N ILE A 114 -10.36 -12.80 11.21
CA ILE A 114 -10.26 -13.46 12.52
C ILE A 114 -9.00 -14.34 12.59
N GLY A 115 -8.72 -15.13 11.56
CA GLY A 115 -7.62 -16.09 11.55
C GLY A 115 -6.24 -15.51 11.20
N PHE A 116 -6.17 -14.29 10.68
CA PHE A 116 -4.92 -13.71 10.19
C PHE A 116 -3.87 -13.46 11.28
N PRO A 117 -4.20 -12.96 12.49
CA PRO A 117 -3.23 -12.82 13.58
C PRO A 117 -2.55 -14.13 13.94
N SER A 118 -3.31 -15.22 14.09
CA SER A 118 -2.75 -16.55 14.39
C SER A 118 -1.85 -17.05 13.26
N LEU A 119 -2.24 -16.80 11.99
CA LEU A 119 -1.42 -17.14 10.83
C LEU A 119 -0.09 -16.36 10.83
N LEU A 120 -0.13 -15.06 11.15
CA LEU A 120 1.04 -14.19 11.24
C LEU A 120 1.97 -14.65 12.37
N HIS A 121 1.41 -14.87 13.57
CA HIS A 121 2.14 -15.28 14.76
C HIS A 121 2.88 -16.61 14.58
N ALA A 122 2.24 -17.58 13.91
CA ALA A 122 2.83 -18.89 13.64
C ALA A 122 3.88 -18.88 12.52
N TRP A 123 3.91 -17.84 11.68
CA TRP A 123 4.74 -17.79 10.48
C TRP A 123 6.24 -17.88 10.74
N PRO A 124 6.84 -17.16 11.71
CA PRO A 124 8.29 -17.21 11.97
C PRO A 124 8.83 -18.63 12.17
N ARG A 125 8.12 -19.47 12.92
CA ARG A 125 8.52 -20.87 13.16
C ARG A 125 8.52 -21.68 11.85
N ARG A 126 7.49 -21.50 11.02
CA ARG A 126 7.34 -22.19 9.73
C ARG A 126 8.39 -21.73 8.73
N PHE A 127 8.63 -20.42 8.64
CA PHE A 127 9.61 -19.84 7.71
C PHE A 127 11.05 -20.25 8.04
N ARG A 128 11.42 -20.33 9.33
CA ARG A 128 12.75 -20.80 9.74
C ARG A 128 13.04 -22.24 9.31
N ARG A 129 12.01 -23.11 9.31
CA ARG A 129 12.14 -24.51 8.88
C ARG A 129 12.28 -24.67 7.36
N SER A 130 11.75 -23.72 6.58
CA SER A 130 11.66 -23.84 5.11
C SER A 130 12.62 -22.96 4.32
N ALA A 131 13.26 -21.97 4.94
CA ALA A 131 14.04 -20.96 4.21
C ALA A 131 15.50 -21.40 3.96
N GLN A 132 15.77 -21.90 2.75
CA GLN A 132 17.13 -22.22 2.26
C GLN A 132 17.84 -21.00 1.63
N ARG A 133 19.17 -21.11 1.44
CA ARG A 133 20.09 -20.14 0.81
C ARG A 133 19.54 -19.48 -0.48
N VAL A 134 18.73 -20.21 -1.26
CA VAL A 134 18.07 -19.76 -2.50
C VAL A 134 17.20 -18.51 -2.32
N ALA A 135 16.65 -18.27 -1.13
CA ALA A 135 15.80 -17.11 -0.84
C ALA A 135 16.55 -15.77 -0.94
N LYS A 136 17.83 -15.71 -0.54
CA LYS A 136 18.62 -14.46 -0.52
C LYS A 136 18.90 -13.93 -1.92
N HIS A 137 19.35 -14.79 -2.85
CA HIS A 137 19.65 -14.37 -4.22
C HIS A 137 18.38 -13.96 -4.98
N ARG A 138 17.27 -14.68 -4.77
CA ARG A 138 15.97 -14.34 -5.36
C ARG A 138 15.45 -13.00 -4.86
N LEU A 139 15.60 -12.70 -3.57
CA LEU A 139 15.26 -11.41 -2.98
C LEU A 139 16.01 -10.27 -3.68
N ASN A 140 17.34 -10.31 -3.70
CA ASN A 140 18.15 -9.24 -4.29
C ASN A 140 17.81 -9.02 -5.76
N LYS A 141 17.69 -10.09 -6.55
CA LYS A 141 17.32 -10.02 -7.97
C LYS A 141 15.94 -9.38 -8.16
N ARG A 142 14.98 -9.65 -7.27
CA ARG A 142 13.63 -9.06 -7.33
C ARG A 142 13.60 -7.59 -6.93
N LEU A 143 14.33 -7.19 -5.89
CA LEU A 143 14.44 -5.77 -5.51
C LEU A 143 15.08 -4.94 -6.63
N GLN A 144 16.18 -5.41 -7.20
CA GLN A 144 16.83 -4.77 -8.35
C GLN A 144 15.93 -4.71 -9.58
N ARG A 145 15.09 -5.73 -9.81
CA ARG A 145 14.09 -5.71 -10.90
C ARG A 145 13.02 -4.65 -10.64
N GLN A 146 12.52 -4.50 -9.41
CA GLN A 146 11.54 -3.48 -9.07
C GLN A 146 12.08 -2.06 -9.28
N GLN A 147 13.32 -1.80 -8.84
CA GLN A 147 13.98 -0.51 -9.06
C GLN A 147 14.17 -0.22 -10.56
N ARG A 148 14.66 -1.19 -11.33
CA ARG A 148 14.81 -1.04 -12.79
C ARG A 148 13.47 -0.83 -13.49
N GLN A 149 12.43 -1.52 -13.06
CA GLN A 149 11.08 -1.35 -13.61
C GLN A 149 10.56 0.07 -13.38
N LEU A 150 10.73 0.62 -12.17
CA LEU A 150 10.32 2.00 -11.91
C LEU A 150 11.13 3.00 -12.74
N ARG A 151 12.46 2.83 -12.83
CA ARG A 151 13.30 3.72 -13.66
C ARG A 151 12.89 3.71 -15.13
N ARG A 152 12.59 2.54 -15.69
CA ARG A 152 12.08 2.42 -17.07
C ARG A 152 10.73 3.09 -17.24
N ALA A 153 9.82 2.90 -16.29
CA ALA A 153 8.50 3.52 -16.33
C ALA A 153 8.58 5.06 -16.21
N LEU A 154 9.52 5.59 -15.43
CA LEU A 154 9.75 7.04 -15.32
C LEU A 154 10.40 7.65 -16.57
N ALA A 155 11.14 6.85 -17.34
CA ALA A 155 11.75 7.30 -18.59
C ALA A 155 10.77 7.28 -19.79
N ASP A 156 9.61 6.66 -19.62
CA ASP A 156 8.56 6.58 -20.64
C ASP A 156 7.51 7.66 -20.37
N THR A 157 7.50 8.70 -21.21
CA THR A 157 6.59 9.86 -21.07
C THR A 157 5.12 9.47 -21.20
N GLY A 158 4.82 8.38 -21.91
CA GLY A 158 3.46 7.85 -22.11
C GLY A 158 3.04 6.81 -21.08
N TYR A 159 3.87 6.51 -20.07
CA TYR A 159 3.57 5.43 -19.14
C TYR A 159 2.30 5.68 -18.32
N ASP A 160 1.43 4.69 -18.22
CA ASP A 160 0.18 4.81 -17.45
C ASP A 160 0.42 5.24 -15.98
N ARG A 161 -0.25 6.32 -15.56
CA ARG A 161 -0.07 6.96 -14.25
C ARG A 161 -0.54 6.07 -13.11
N HIS A 162 -1.61 5.30 -13.33
CA HIS A 162 -2.08 4.34 -12.36
C HIS A 162 -1.06 3.22 -12.12
N ARG A 163 -0.51 2.62 -13.18
CA ARG A 163 0.57 1.62 -13.09
C ARG A 163 1.82 2.22 -12.43
N LEU A 164 2.19 3.46 -12.75
CA LEU A 164 3.35 4.14 -12.15
C LEU A 164 3.18 4.30 -10.64
N ARG A 165 1.99 4.72 -10.19
CA ARG A 165 1.61 4.79 -8.77
C ARG A 165 1.80 3.45 -8.06
N LEU A 166 1.42 2.34 -8.70
CA LEU A 166 1.63 0.99 -8.14
C LEU A 166 3.12 0.62 -8.03
N LEU A 167 3.96 1.05 -8.99
CA LEU A 167 5.40 0.83 -8.95
C LEU A 167 6.07 1.66 -7.87
N ILE A 168 5.70 2.93 -7.72
CA ILE A 168 6.19 3.83 -6.67
C ILE A 168 5.85 3.27 -5.29
N LYS A 169 4.57 2.93 -5.06
CA LYS A 169 4.14 2.27 -3.81
C LYS A 169 5.02 1.04 -3.53
N ARG A 170 5.18 0.18 -4.54
CA ARG A 170 5.96 -1.06 -4.39
C ARG A 170 7.42 -0.81 -4.03
N LEU A 171 8.09 0.14 -4.68
CA LEU A 171 9.49 0.44 -4.39
C LEU A 171 9.66 1.08 -3.01
N ARG A 172 8.79 2.05 -2.65
CA ARG A 172 8.85 2.72 -1.34
C ARG A 172 8.71 1.72 -0.19
N TYR A 173 7.67 0.88 -0.22
CA TYR A 173 7.49 -0.12 0.83
C TYR A 173 8.56 -1.21 0.83
N ALA A 174 9.13 -1.55 -0.32
CA ALA A 174 10.26 -2.48 -0.39
C ALA A 174 11.52 -1.87 0.24
N ALA A 175 11.79 -0.57 0.03
CA ALA A 175 12.92 0.13 0.65
C ALA A 175 12.75 0.25 2.17
N GLU A 176 11.53 0.52 2.65
CA GLU A 176 11.20 0.49 4.09
C GLU A 176 11.39 -0.91 4.70
N ALA A 177 10.98 -1.96 4.01
CA ALA A 177 11.12 -3.34 4.49
C ALA A 177 12.56 -3.88 4.41
N TYR A 178 13.39 -3.32 3.52
CA TYR A 178 14.73 -3.81 3.21
C TYR A 178 15.78 -2.69 3.09
N PRO A 179 15.97 -1.83 4.12
CA PRO A 179 16.83 -0.66 4.02
C PRO A 179 18.29 -1.00 3.69
N GLN A 180 18.80 -2.14 4.17
CA GLN A 180 20.16 -2.61 3.88
C GLN A 180 20.35 -3.17 2.46
N ARG A 181 19.27 -3.59 1.78
CA ARG A 181 19.34 -4.23 0.44
C ARG A 181 18.84 -3.35 -0.68
N LEU A 182 18.00 -2.38 -0.35
CA LEU A 182 17.52 -1.34 -1.24
C LEU A 182 17.74 0.01 -0.55
N PRO A 183 19.01 0.43 -0.34
CA PRO A 183 19.30 1.71 0.25
C PRO A 183 18.82 2.81 -0.69
N LEU A 184 18.02 3.72 -0.15
CA LEU A 184 17.60 4.95 -0.81
C LEU A 184 18.04 6.11 0.08
N SER A 185 18.51 7.19 -0.53
CA SER A 185 18.82 8.41 0.24
C SER A 185 17.54 8.95 0.89
N PRO A 186 17.65 9.69 2.01
CA PRO A 186 16.49 10.36 2.61
C PRO A 186 15.73 11.23 1.61
N ALA A 187 16.44 11.94 0.73
CA ALA A 187 15.86 12.72 -0.36
C ALA A 187 15.06 11.85 -1.34
N ALA A 188 15.61 10.72 -1.80
CA ALA A 188 14.90 9.80 -2.70
C ALA A 188 13.65 9.19 -2.04
N MET A 189 13.72 8.86 -0.74
CA MET A 189 12.58 8.38 0.02
C MET A 189 11.50 9.46 0.15
N ALA A 190 11.88 10.71 0.42
CA ALA A 190 10.98 11.84 0.48
C ALA A 190 10.30 12.09 -0.88
N SER A 191 11.06 12.08 -1.98
CA SER A 191 10.51 12.21 -3.35
C SER A 191 9.55 11.07 -3.69
N LEU A 192 9.86 9.82 -3.32
CA LEU A 192 8.93 8.69 -3.50
C LEU A 192 7.63 8.89 -2.73
N LYS A 193 7.71 9.40 -1.49
CA LYS A 193 6.53 9.69 -0.67
C LYS A 193 5.69 10.82 -1.28
N ALA A 194 6.33 11.91 -1.72
CA ALA A 194 5.65 13.02 -2.37
C ALA A 194 4.94 12.59 -3.66
N ALA A 195 5.65 11.89 -4.56
CA ALA A 195 5.06 11.37 -5.79
C ALA A 195 3.94 10.35 -5.52
N GLN A 196 4.08 9.51 -4.49
CA GLN A 196 3.01 8.59 -4.09
C GLN A 196 1.75 9.33 -3.62
N ASN A 197 1.91 10.42 -2.86
CA ASN A 197 0.80 11.20 -2.33
C ASN A 197 0.07 11.93 -3.46
N ALA A 198 0.79 12.65 -4.32
CA ALA A 198 0.18 13.36 -5.45
C ALA A 198 -0.54 12.42 -6.44
N LEU A 199 0.07 11.26 -6.77
CA LEU A 199 -0.63 10.23 -7.56
C LEU A 199 -1.77 9.55 -6.78
N GLY A 200 -1.73 9.58 -5.44
CA GLY A 200 -2.83 9.21 -4.57
C GLY A 200 -4.02 10.14 -4.79
N ASP A 201 -3.79 11.44 -4.61
CA ASP A 201 -4.79 12.49 -4.72
C ASP A 201 -5.43 12.52 -6.11
N TRP A 202 -4.63 12.38 -7.16
CA TRP A 202 -5.12 12.25 -8.54
C TRP A 202 -6.01 11.01 -8.73
N HIS A 203 -5.56 9.85 -8.24
CA HIS A 203 -6.26 8.59 -8.43
C HIS A 203 -7.57 8.52 -7.63
N ASP A 204 -7.63 9.13 -6.45
CA ASP A 204 -8.86 9.15 -5.65
C ASP A 204 -9.96 9.93 -6.41
N ARG A 205 -9.60 11.05 -7.05
CA ARG A 205 -10.52 11.81 -7.93
C ARG A 205 -10.89 11.09 -9.21
N GLU A 206 -9.94 10.38 -9.82
CA GLU A 206 -10.21 9.49 -10.95
C GLU A 206 -11.29 8.46 -10.60
N VAL A 207 -11.17 7.81 -9.44
CA VAL A 207 -12.16 6.84 -8.94
C VAL A 207 -13.52 7.50 -8.70
N TRP A 208 -13.56 8.70 -8.09
CA TRP A 208 -14.83 9.39 -7.83
C TRP A 208 -15.52 9.85 -9.12
N CYS A 209 -14.78 10.36 -10.10
CA CYS A 209 -15.32 10.69 -11.43
C CYS A 209 -15.96 9.47 -12.10
N LEU A 210 -15.27 8.32 -12.10
CA LEU A 210 -15.80 7.06 -12.65
C LEU A 210 -17.04 6.56 -11.90
N GLN A 211 -17.11 6.76 -10.59
CA GLN A 211 -18.31 6.44 -9.80
C GLN A 211 -19.49 7.34 -10.17
N ALA A 212 -19.25 8.63 -10.38
CA ALA A 212 -20.29 9.59 -10.76
C ALA A 212 -20.90 9.31 -12.14
N GLU A 213 -20.19 8.64 -13.04
CA GLU A 213 -20.77 8.15 -14.32
C GLU A 213 -21.95 7.19 -14.11
N HIS A 214 -21.98 6.48 -12.97
CA HIS A 214 -22.98 5.45 -12.67
C HIS A 214 -23.89 5.81 -11.48
N GLN A 215 -23.62 6.93 -10.79
CA GLN A 215 -24.31 7.35 -9.57
C GLN A 215 -24.70 8.83 -9.68
N ALA A 216 -25.96 9.08 -10.05
CA ALA A 216 -26.45 10.43 -10.34
C ALA A 216 -26.38 11.40 -9.15
N ASP A 217 -26.44 10.88 -7.92
CA ASP A 217 -26.36 11.68 -6.71
C ASP A 217 -24.97 12.30 -6.47
N LEU A 218 -23.94 11.83 -7.18
CA LEU A 218 -22.57 12.37 -7.17
C LEU A 218 -22.33 13.48 -8.20
N TRP A 219 -23.25 13.67 -9.16
CA TRP A 219 -23.10 14.68 -10.22
C TRP A 219 -22.81 16.11 -9.74
N PRO A 220 -23.35 16.58 -8.60
CA PRO A 220 -23.01 17.92 -8.10
C PRO A 220 -21.51 18.17 -7.87
N LEU A 221 -20.71 17.12 -7.61
CA LEU A 221 -19.27 17.23 -7.39
C LEU A 221 -18.43 16.91 -8.63
N LEU A 222 -19.02 16.30 -9.66
CA LEU A 222 -18.29 15.83 -10.83
C LEU A 222 -17.45 16.94 -11.52
N PRO A 223 -17.97 18.15 -11.82
CA PRO A 223 -17.18 19.20 -12.44
C PRO A 223 -15.96 19.61 -11.58
N ARG A 224 -16.14 19.62 -10.26
CA ARG A 224 -15.09 19.96 -9.30
C ARG A 224 -14.03 18.89 -9.25
N TRP A 225 -14.42 17.62 -9.10
CA TRP A 225 -13.47 16.51 -9.07
C TRP A 225 -12.66 16.41 -10.37
N GLN A 226 -13.27 16.67 -11.53
CA GLN A 226 -12.56 16.74 -12.81
C GLN A 226 -11.52 17.87 -12.83
N ALA A 227 -11.85 19.05 -12.30
CA ALA A 227 -10.91 20.17 -12.20
C ALA A 227 -9.74 19.85 -11.25
N GLU A 228 -10.04 19.32 -10.06
CA GLU A 228 -9.03 18.92 -9.09
C GLU A 228 -8.17 17.75 -9.59
N GLN A 229 -8.76 16.81 -10.34
CA GLN A 229 -8.02 15.69 -10.95
C GLN A 229 -6.97 16.22 -11.93
N ARG A 230 -7.33 17.19 -12.79
CA ARG A 230 -6.37 17.83 -13.72
C ARG A 230 -5.25 18.53 -12.96
N GLN A 231 -5.57 19.27 -11.90
CA GLN A 231 -4.55 19.95 -11.08
C GLN A 231 -3.62 18.94 -10.37
N ALA A 232 -4.19 17.89 -9.77
CA ALA A 232 -3.43 16.85 -9.09
C ALA A 232 -2.52 16.09 -10.07
N LEU A 233 -2.95 15.89 -11.30
CA LEU A 233 -2.12 15.28 -12.35
C LEU A 233 -0.91 16.16 -12.69
N VAL A 234 -1.11 17.47 -12.88
CA VAL A 234 -0.01 18.42 -13.13
C VAL A 234 0.99 18.42 -11.98
N SER A 235 0.52 18.47 -10.72
CA SER A 235 1.40 18.37 -9.54
C SER A 235 2.14 17.02 -9.47
N ALA A 236 1.47 15.92 -9.80
CA ALA A 236 2.07 14.60 -9.83
C ALA A 236 3.17 14.52 -10.89
N ASP A 237 2.93 15.00 -12.11
CA ASP A 237 3.91 14.99 -13.20
C ASP A 237 5.16 15.80 -12.84
N ALA A 238 5.02 16.97 -12.20
CA ALA A 238 6.15 17.75 -11.70
C ALA A 238 7.00 16.98 -10.67
N LEU A 239 6.35 16.28 -9.73
CA LEU A 239 7.03 15.45 -8.73
C LEU A 239 7.68 14.20 -9.33
N LEU A 240 7.07 13.63 -10.38
CA LEU A 240 7.63 12.50 -11.12
C LEU A 240 8.90 12.88 -11.89
N ALA A 241 8.91 14.07 -12.50
CA ALA A 241 10.09 14.62 -13.16
C ALA A 241 11.25 14.78 -12.15
N ALA A 242 10.98 15.27 -10.94
CA ALA A 242 11.96 15.41 -9.87
C ALA A 242 12.41 14.05 -9.26
N LEU A 243 11.57 13.01 -9.34
CA LEU A 243 11.88 11.68 -8.80
C LEU A 243 12.98 10.95 -9.58
N SER A 244 13.02 11.12 -10.91
CA SER A 244 14.01 10.45 -11.78
C SER A 244 15.48 10.73 -11.38
N PRO A 245 15.93 11.99 -11.24
CA PRO A 245 17.30 12.28 -10.80
C PRO A 245 17.55 11.85 -9.35
N ALA A 246 16.56 11.97 -8.46
CA ALA A 246 16.68 11.54 -7.06
C ALA A 246 16.92 10.02 -6.93
N LEU A 247 16.33 9.21 -7.82
CA LEU A 247 16.57 7.77 -7.89
C LEU A 247 17.87 7.39 -8.63
N ALA A 248 18.47 8.31 -9.40
CA ALA A 248 19.71 8.11 -10.14
C ALA A 248 20.96 8.47 -9.32
N ALA A 249 20.84 9.42 -8.39
CA ALA A 249 21.90 9.78 -7.45
C ALA A 249 22.45 8.51 -6.80
N LYS A 250 23.72 8.20 -7.06
CA LYS A 250 24.40 7.06 -6.43
C LYS A 250 24.24 7.20 -4.92
N THR A 251 23.75 6.16 -4.28
CA THR A 251 23.87 6.00 -2.83
C THR A 251 25.36 6.13 -2.51
N GLY A 252 25.76 7.25 -1.91
CA GLY A 252 27.10 7.45 -1.37
C GLY A 252 27.50 6.21 -0.58
N GLY A 253 28.68 5.69 -0.88
CA GLY A 253 29.07 4.33 -0.58
C GLY A 253 29.05 3.99 0.91
N ALA A 254 28.53 2.80 1.22
CA ALA A 254 29.22 1.95 2.19
C ALA A 254 30.29 1.22 1.39
N SER A 255 31.49 1.79 1.40
CA SER A 255 32.68 1.16 0.85
C SER A 255 32.98 -0.11 1.64
N ARG A 256 33.60 -1.07 0.94
CA ARG A 256 34.10 -2.33 1.45
C ARG A 256 35.00 -2.12 2.68
N SER A 257 34.77 -2.91 3.72
CA SER A 257 35.78 -3.42 4.66
C SER A 257 35.17 -4.67 5.30
#